data_AF-A0A6N8EDF7-F1
#
_entry.id   AF-A0A6N8EDF7-F1
#
_cell.length_a   1.000
_cell.length_b   1.000
_cell.length_c   1.000
_cell.angle_alpha   90.00
_cell.angle_beta   90.00
_cell.angle_gamma   90.00
#
_symmetry.space_group_name_H-M   'P 1'
#
loop_
_entity.id
_entity.type
_entity.pdbx_description
1 polymer ?
#
loop_
_entity_poly.entity_id
_entity_poly.type
_entity_poly.pdbx_seq_one_letter_code
_entity_poly.pdbx_strand_id
1 'polypeptide(L)'
;MAEAILTRIEISKDYLNFSSGHFTLFSATERENLHGHNFRVRCAVTAQVGEGGLTFDYVILKRALKALCDALDERVLLPLESPYLRIEHQDGLVLAHFADERIPFLDRDVLLLPIRNVTIEELAPLLLGRLRAHPEIAAMAPAIRAIELGVSSGQGQWAIAQWESLFA
;
A
#
# COMPACT_ATOMS: atom_id res chain seq x y z
N MET A 1 5.99 -21.85 31.53
CA MET A 1 5.05 -21.77 30.40
C MET A 1 5.80 -22.25 29.18
N ALA A 2 5.22 -23.14 28.37
CA ALA A 2 5.88 -23.57 27.13
C ALA A 2 6.06 -22.36 26.22
N GLU A 3 7.24 -22.22 25.63
CA GLU A 3 7.54 -21.15 24.68
C GLU A 3 6.66 -21.35 23.43
N ALA A 4 5.86 -20.34 23.08
CA ALA A 4 4.98 -20.42 21.93
C ALA A 4 5.81 -20.37 20.64
N ILE A 5 5.77 -21.46 19.85
CA ILE A 5 6.42 -21.50 18.53
C ILE A 5 5.61 -20.63 17.57
N LEU A 6 6.25 -19.58 17.05
CA LEU A 6 5.69 -18.72 16.02
C LEU A 6 6.07 -19.24 14.63
N THR A 7 5.17 -19.04 13.67
CA THR A 7 5.42 -19.30 12.26
C THR A 7 5.11 -18.06 11.45
N ARG A 8 5.82 -17.88 10.33
CA ARG A 8 5.62 -16.80 9.37
C ARG A 8 5.14 -17.38 8.06
N ILE A 9 3.97 -16.95 7.59
CA ILE A 9 3.48 -17.24 6.25
C ILE A 9 3.76 -16.04 5.34
N GLU A 10 4.34 -16.27 4.17
CA GLU A 10 4.56 -15.24 3.15
C GLU A 10 3.61 -15.45 1.97
N ILE A 11 2.93 -14.37 1.58
CA ILE A 11 2.05 -14.30 0.42
C ILE A 11 2.67 -13.34 -0.60
N SER A 12 3.21 -13.95 -1.66
CA SER A 12 3.66 -13.28 -2.87
C SER A 12 3.05 -14.04 -4.04
N LYS A 13 2.08 -13.42 -4.71
CA LYS A 13 1.32 -14.02 -5.82
C LYS A 13 1.29 -13.06 -6.99
N ASP A 14 1.35 -13.58 -8.21
CA ASP A 14 1.45 -12.74 -9.41
C ASP A 14 0.29 -11.75 -9.54
N TYR A 15 -0.92 -12.13 -9.11
CA TYR A 15 -2.10 -11.26 -9.14
C TYR A 15 -2.09 -10.14 -8.09
N LEU A 16 -1.14 -10.12 -7.14
CA LEU A 16 -0.98 -9.06 -6.15
C LEU A 16 -0.11 -7.94 -6.74
N ASN A 17 -0.64 -7.30 -7.76
CA ASN A 17 -0.01 -6.20 -8.47
C ASN A 17 -1.07 -5.15 -8.89
N PHE A 18 -0.63 -3.94 -9.18
CA PHE A 18 -1.46 -2.89 -9.77
C PHE A 18 -0.61 -2.00 -10.68
N SER A 19 -1.18 -1.53 -11.78
CA SER A 19 -0.53 -0.69 -12.78
C SER A 19 -1.01 0.75 -12.63
N SER A 20 -0.11 1.65 -12.24
CA SER A 20 -0.48 3.04 -11.98
C SER A 20 0.55 4.02 -12.52
N GLY A 21 0.06 5.20 -12.91
CA GLY A 21 0.88 6.35 -13.24
C GLY A 21 1.22 7.17 -12.00
N HIS A 22 2.39 7.79 -11.95
CA HIS A 22 2.80 8.70 -10.88
C HIS A 22 4.03 9.55 -11.28
N PHE A 23 4.47 10.42 -10.40
CA PHE A 23 5.77 11.07 -10.43
C PHE A 23 6.24 11.37 -9.01
N THR A 24 7.53 11.20 -8.74
CA THR A 24 8.12 11.53 -7.44
C THR A 24 8.42 13.02 -7.35
N LEU A 25 8.10 13.63 -6.21
CA LEU A 25 8.45 15.01 -5.87
C LEU A 25 9.73 15.04 -5.03
N PHE A 26 10.79 15.72 -5.48
CA PHE A 26 12.06 15.80 -4.74
C PHE A 26 12.18 17.09 -3.92
N SER A 27 11.64 18.20 -4.45
CA SER A 27 11.64 19.50 -3.79
C SER A 27 10.50 20.37 -4.32
N ALA A 28 10.44 21.64 -3.88
CA ALA A 28 9.48 22.61 -4.41
C ALA A 28 9.67 22.95 -5.90
N THR A 29 10.81 22.57 -6.51
CA THR A 29 11.17 22.92 -7.89
C THR A 29 11.68 21.73 -8.71
N GLU A 30 11.81 20.54 -8.12
CA GLU A 30 12.28 19.34 -8.81
C GLU A 30 11.34 18.15 -8.59
N ARG A 31 10.92 17.52 -9.70
CA ARG A 31 10.13 16.29 -9.73
C ARG A 31 10.56 15.40 -10.89
N GLU A 32 10.21 14.12 -10.82
CA GLU A 32 10.29 13.24 -11.99
C GLU A 32 9.26 13.61 -13.05
N ASN A 33 9.49 13.16 -14.29
CA ASN A 33 8.45 13.16 -15.30
C ASN A 33 7.34 12.16 -14.93
N LEU A 34 6.11 12.43 -15.40
CA LEU A 34 5.01 11.47 -15.29
C LEU A 34 5.38 10.18 -16.02
N HIS A 35 5.29 9.07 -15.31
CA HIS A 35 5.53 7.72 -15.83
C HIS A 35 4.62 6.74 -15.06
N GLY A 36 4.89 5.44 -15.13
CA GLY A 36 4.14 4.45 -14.36
C GLY A 36 4.93 3.19 -14.08
N HIS A 37 4.37 2.37 -13.19
CA HIS A 37 4.92 1.06 -12.83
C HIS A 37 3.82 0.02 -12.73
N ASN A 38 4.23 -1.24 -12.90
CA ASN A 38 3.46 -2.39 -12.43
C ASN A 38 3.92 -2.68 -11.00
N PHE A 39 3.30 -1.99 -10.04
CA PHE A 39 3.61 -2.16 -8.64
C PHE A 39 3.26 -3.57 -8.17
N ARG A 40 4.05 -4.11 -7.26
CA ARG A 40 3.84 -5.43 -6.67
C ARG A 40 3.64 -5.31 -5.16
N VAL A 41 2.72 -6.10 -4.63
CA VAL A 41 2.41 -6.18 -3.20
C VAL A 41 2.70 -7.59 -2.70
N ARG A 42 3.38 -7.68 -1.57
CA ARG A 42 3.53 -8.92 -0.81
C ARG A 42 3.20 -8.69 0.65
N CYS A 43 2.83 -9.75 1.36
CA CYS A 43 2.56 -9.67 2.77
C CYS A 43 3.12 -10.90 3.49
N ALA A 44 3.69 -10.69 4.67
CA ALA A 44 4.00 -11.77 5.58
C ALA A 44 3.29 -11.55 6.92
N VAL A 45 2.84 -12.65 7.52
CA VAL A 45 2.16 -12.61 8.82
C VAL A 45 2.77 -13.65 9.73
N THR A 46 3.12 -13.20 10.93
CA THR A 46 3.66 -14.05 11.99
C THR A 46 2.57 -14.34 13.01
N ALA A 47 2.35 -15.61 13.34
CA ALA A 47 1.33 -16.06 14.28
C ALA A 47 1.72 -17.42 14.89
N GLN A 48 1.12 -17.75 16.04
CA GLN A 48 1.27 -19.06 16.67
C GLN A 48 0.42 -20.10 15.91
N VAL A 49 0.95 -21.32 15.76
CA VAL A 49 0.17 -22.45 15.24
C VAL A 49 -0.74 -22.96 16.36
N GLY A 50 -2.05 -22.93 16.15
CA GLY A 50 -3.03 -23.46 17.09
C GLY A 50 -3.06 -25.00 17.10
N GLU A 51 -3.84 -25.59 18.02
CA GLU A 51 -3.93 -27.05 18.19
C GLU A 51 -4.36 -27.80 16.91
N GLY A 52 -5.12 -27.13 16.04
CA GLY A 52 -5.53 -27.65 14.72
C GLY A 52 -4.45 -27.60 13.63
N GLY A 53 -3.22 -27.20 13.95
CA GLY A 53 -2.10 -27.13 13.00
C GLY A 53 -2.15 -25.95 12.03
N LEU A 54 -2.99 -24.94 12.30
CA LEU A 54 -3.14 -23.73 11.48
C LEU A 54 -2.91 -22.48 12.32
N THR A 55 -2.40 -21.42 11.70
CA THR A 55 -2.32 -20.09 12.31
C THR A 55 -3.65 -19.36 12.19
N PHE A 56 -4.15 -19.21 10.96
CA PHE A 56 -5.41 -18.56 10.59
C PHE A 56 -5.76 -18.86 9.11
N ASP A 57 -6.97 -18.48 8.67
CA ASP A 57 -7.35 -18.60 7.25
C ASP A 57 -6.71 -17.51 6.39
N TYR A 58 -5.60 -17.84 5.74
CA TYR A 58 -4.88 -16.93 4.84
C TYR A 58 -5.63 -16.65 3.52
N VAL A 59 -6.77 -17.30 3.23
CA VAL A 59 -7.63 -16.91 2.10
C VAL A 59 -8.19 -15.52 2.31
N ILE A 60 -8.57 -15.18 3.54
CA ILE A 60 -9.03 -13.83 3.92
C ILE A 60 -7.94 -12.80 3.57
N LEU A 61 -6.69 -13.08 3.94
CA LEU A 61 -5.55 -12.22 3.64
C LEU A 61 -5.35 -12.02 2.13
N LYS A 62 -5.42 -13.11 1.33
CA LYS A 62 -5.31 -13.03 -0.14
C LYS A 62 -6.39 -12.15 -0.75
N ARG A 63 -7.64 -12.27 -0.30
CA ARG A 63 -8.76 -11.45 -0.80
C ARG A 63 -8.58 -9.99 -0.43
N ALA A 64 -8.21 -9.69 0.82
CA ALA A 64 -7.99 -8.32 1.27
C ALA A 64 -6.83 -7.65 0.49
N LEU A 65 -5.72 -8.35 0.29
CA LEU A 65 -4.58 -7.85 -0.50
C LEU A 65 -4.96 -7.59 -1.96
N LYS A 66 -5.72 -8.52 -2.59
CA LYS A 66 -6.23 -8.36 -3.95
C LYS A 66 -7.12 -7.12 -4.06
N ALA A 67 -8.06 -6.94 -3.13
CA ALA A 67 -8.96 -5.79 -3.12
C ALA A 67 -8.21 -4.46 -2.92
N LEU A 68 -7.12 -4.46 -2.14
CA LEU A 68 -6.24 -3.30 -2.04
C LEU A 68 -5.61 -2.98 -3.39
N CYS A 69 -4.98 -3.95 -4.06
CA CYS A 69 -4.39 -3.76 -5.38
C CYS A 69 -5.41 -3.23 -6.40
N ASP A 70 -6.57 -3.88 -6.49
CA ASP A 70 -7.65 -3.51 -7.43
C ASP A 70 -8.11 -2.06 -7.22
N ALA A 71 -8.02 -1.52 -6.00
CA ALA A 71 -8.40 -0.15 -5.69
C ALA A 71 -7.37 0.91 -6.16
N LEU A 72 -6.13 0.53 -6.48
CA LEU A 72 -5.12 1.44 -7.03
C LEU A 72 -4.92 1.27 -8.55
N ASP A 73 -5.39 0.16 -9.10
CA ASP A 73 -5.14 -0.24 -10.49
C ASP A 73 -5.74 0.74 -11.50
N GLU A 74 -5.03 0.95 -12.61
CA GLU A 74 -5.44 1.79 -13.75
C GLU A 74 -5.74 3.26 -13.38
N ARG A 75 -4.98 3.81 -12.43
CA ARG A 75 -5.08 5.22 -12.00
C ARG A 75 -3.74 5.95 -12.00
N VAL A 76 -3.79 7.27 -12.12
CA VAL A 76 -2.70 8.17 -11.73
C VAL A 76 -2.82 8.44 -10.24
N LEU A 77 -1.78 8.09 -9.48
CA LEU A 77 -1.73 8.33 -8.05
C LEU A 77 -1.14 9.73 -7.81
N LEU A 78 -1.80 10.52 -6.96
CA LEU A 78 -1.28 11.83 -6.54
C LEU A 78 -1.29 11.97 -5.01
N PRO A 79 -0.26 12.58 -4.41
CA PRO A 79 -0.16 12.78 -2.97
C PRO A 79 -0.98 14.01 -2.52
N LEU A 80 -1.96 13.81 -1.63
CA LEU A 80 -2.76 14.90 -1.04
C LEU A 80 -2.02 15.71 0.03
N GLU A 81 -1.05 15.09 0.70
CA GLU A 81 -0.37 15.68 1.85
C GLU A 81 1.00 16.25 1.48
N SER A 82 1.29 16.35 0.18
CA SER A 82 2.59 16.85 -0.27
C SER A 82 2.78 18.33 0.09
N PRO A 83 3.95 18.73 0.62
CA PRO A 83 4.28 20.14 0.77
C PRO A 83 4.59 20.83 -0.56
N TYR A 84 4.75 20.07 -1.66
CA TYR A 84 5.20 20.58 -2.96
C TYR A 84 4.14 20.51 -4.05
N LEU A 85 3.02 19.81 -3.80
CA LEU A 85 1.94 19.64 -4.78
C LEU A 85 0.62 20.12 -4.20
N ARG A 86 -0.01 21.09 -4.87
CA ARG A 86 -1.37 21.53 -4.53
C ARG A 86 -2.36 20.90 -5.50
N ILE A 87 -3.43 20.33 -4.95
CA ILE A 87 -4.52 19.74 -5.73
C ILE A 87 -5.71 20.72 -5.77
N GLU A 88 -6.30 20.88 -6.95
CA GLU A 88 -7.49 21.69 -7.18
C GLU A 88 -8.47 20.93 -8.06
N HIS A 89 -9.76 20.92 -7.70
CA HIS A 89 -10.82 20.40 -8.54
C HIS A 89 -11.48 21.56 -9.28
N GLN A 90 -11.52 21.48 -10.61
CA GLN A 90 -12.11 22.52 -11.45
C GLN A 90 -12.73 21.89 -12.70
N ASP A 91 -14.00 22.19 -12.98
CA ASP A 91 -14.69 21.82 -14.22
C ASP A 91 -14.63 20.31 -14.57
N GLY A 92 -14.68 19.44 -13.55
CA GLY A 92 -14.58 17.98 -13.72
C GLY A 92 -13.16 17.45 -13.92
N LEU A 93 -12.15 18.31 -13.74
CA LEU A 93 -10.74 17.98 -13.78
C LEU A 93 -10.12 18.03 -12.39
N VAL A 94 -9.05 17.25 -12.22
CA VAL A 94 -8.08 17.40 -11.13
C VAL A 94 -6.87 18.12 -11.71
N LEU A 95 -6.54 19.29 -11.15
CA LEU A 95 -5.35 20.06 -11.49
C LEU A 95 -4.28 19.86 -10.41
N ALA A 96 -3.19 19.22 -10.80
CA ALA A 96 -1.97 19.12 -10.00
C ALA A 96 -1.08 20.34 -10.26
N HIS A 97 -0.93 21.20 -9.27
CA HIS A 97 -0.10 22.40 -9.33
C HIS A 97 1.26 22.13 -8.67
N PHE A 98 2.32 22.19 -9.47
CA PHE A 98 3.71 21.99 -9.03
C PHE A 98 4.56 23.14 -9.56
N ALA A 99 5.17 23.93 -8.69
CA ALA A 99 5.90 25.14 -9.08
C ALA A 99 5.07 26.03 -10.05
N ASP A 100 5.55 26.26 -11.27
CA ASP A 100 4.88 26.99 -12.35
C ASP A 100 4.06 26.09 -13.30
N GLU A 101 4.11 24.78 -13.10
CA GLU A 101 3.39 23.79 -13.91
C GLU A 101 1.96 23.55 -13.41
N ARG A 102 1.08 23.23 -14.37
CA ARG A 102 -0.28 22.77 -14.11
C ARG A 102 -0.54 21.53 -14.94
N ILE A 103 -0.80 20.41 -14.26
CA ILE A 103 -0.96 19.10 -14.89
C ILE A 103 -2.43 18.70 -14.74
N PRO A 104 -3.25 18.79 -15.81
CA PRO A 104 -4.66 18.44 -15.76
C PRO A 104 -4.86 16.93 -15.96
N PHE A 105 -5.79 16.37 -15.19
CA PHE A 105 -6.30 15.02 -15.34
C PHE A 105 -7.84 15.03 -15.29
N LEU A 106 -8.48 14.00 -15.85
CA LEU A 106 -9.89 13.73 -15.51
C LEU A 106 -9.99 13.37 -14.01
N ASP A 107 -11.18 13.55 -13.43
CA ASP A 107 -11.43 13.21 -12.01
C ASP A 107 -11.59 11.70 -11.76
N ARG A 108 -12.24 10.97 -12.68
CA ARG A 108 -11.93 9.53 -12.87
C ARG A 108 -10.46 9.40 -13.29
N ASP A 109 -9.81 8.29 -13.53
CA ASP A 109 -8.36 8.28 -13.87
C ASP A 109 -7.40 8.75 -12.75
N VAL A 110 -7.73 9.70 -11.85
CA VAL A 110 -6.90 10.05 -10.68
C VAL A 110 -7.36 9.33 -9.42
N LEU A 111 -6.39 8.94 -8.59
CA LEU A 111 -6.61 8.54 -7.20
C LEU A 111 -5.74 9.39 -6.27
N LEU A 112 -6.41 10.18 -5.44
CA LEU A 112 -5.79 11.03 -4.44
C LEU A 112 -5.50 10.22 -3.17
N LEU A 113 -4.25 10.19 -2.72
CA LEU A 113 -3.80 9.37 -1.59
C LEU A 113 -3.35 10.25 -0.40
N PRO A 114 -3.66 9.87 0.86
CA PRO A 114 -3.25 10.60 2.05
C PRO A 114 -1.78 10.27 2.39
N ILE A 115 -0.89 10.70 1.51
CA ILE A 115 0.56 10.52 1.57
C ILE A 115 1.22 11.80 1.07
N ARG A 116 2.47 12.01 1.44
CA ARG A 116 3.23 13.22 1.09
C ARG A 116 3.92 13.09 -0.27
N ASN A 117 4.16 11.85 -0.71
CA ASN A 117 4.77 11.53 -1.98
C ASN A 117 4.33 10.14 -2.44
N VAL A 118 4.22 9.91 -3.75
CA VAL A 118 3.91 8.57 -4.28
C VAL A 118 5.22 7.80 -4.43
N THR A 119 5.68 7.23 -3.32
CA THR A 119 6.86 6.36 -3.32
C THR A 119 6.50 5.03 -2.68
N ILE A 120 7.31 3.99 -2.94
CA ILE A 120 7.08 2.67 -2.35
C ILE A 120 7.17 2.71 -0.81
N GLU A 121 7.94 3.64 -0.25
CA GLU A 121 8.11 3.89 1.18
C GLU A 121 6.88 4.50 1.85
N GLU A 122 6.07 5.31 1.15
CA GLU A 122 4.80 5.82 1.68
C GLU A 122 3.62 4.91 1.32
N LEU A 123 3.67 4.20 0.18
CA LEU A 123 2.65 3.23 -0.19
C LEU A 123 2.63 2.01 0.74
N ALA A 124 3.79 1.50 1.18
CA ALA A 124 3.85 0.36 2.09
C ALA A 124 3.10 0.58 3.43
N PRO A 125 3.36 1.66 4.21
CA PRO A 125 2.63 1.91 5.45
C PRO A 125 1.16 2.26 5.19
N LEU A 126 0.84 2.98 4.11
CA LEU A 126 -0.56 3.26 3.73
C LEU A 126 -1.34 1.95 3.53
N LEU A 127 -0.81 1.04 2.72
CA LEU A 127 -1.46 -0.24 2.43
C LEU A 127 -1.49 -1.15 3.66
N LEU A 128 -0.46 -1.16 4.50
CA LEU A 128 -0.47 -1.89 5.77
C LEU A 128 -1.59 -1.37 6.69
N GLY A 129 -1.74 -0.05 6.79
CA GLY A 129 -2.82 0.58 7.56
C GLY A 129 -4.21 0.18 7.05
N ARG A 130 -4.42 0.26 5.73
CA ARG A 130 -5.68 -0.16 5.09
C ARG A 130 -5.96 -1.65 5.26
N LEU A 131 -4.93 -2.50 5.15
CA LEU A 131 -5.05 -3.94 5.37
C LEU A 131 -5.51 -4.25 6.80
N ARG A 132 -4.87 -3.61 7.79
CA ARG A 132 -5.22 -3.80 9.21
C ARG A 132 -6.61 -3.29 9.57
N ALA A 133 -7.06 -2.22 8.89
CA ALA A 133 -8.40 -1.68 9.06
C ALA A 133 -9.49 -2.52 8.38
N HIS A 134 -9.13 -3.48 7.52
CA HIS A 134 -10.10 -4.38 6.88
C HIS A 134 -10.83 -5.20 7.95
N PRO A 135 -12.18 -5.24 7.98
CA PRO A 135 -12.94 -5.85 9.08
C PRO A 135 -12.57 -7.30 9.37
N GLU A 136 -12.41 -8.14 8.33
CA GLU A 136 -12.02 -9.54 8.52
C GLU A 136 -10.58 -9.67 9.07
N ILE A 137 -9.66 -8.78 8.68
CA ILE A 137 -8.27 -8.81 9.18
C ILE A 137 -8.21 -8.30 10.62
N ALA A 138 -8.96 -7.25 10.94
CA ALA A 138 -9.09 -6.73 12.29
C ALA A 138 -9.66 -7.79 13.26
N ALA A 139 -10.63 -8.59 12.80
CA ALA A 139 -11.18 -9.70 13.59
C ALA A 139 -10.13 -10.79 13.91
N MET A 140 -9.11 -10.95 13.05
CA MET A 140 -8.01 -11.91 13.24
C MET A 140 -6.85 -11.34 14.05
N ALA A 141 -6.83 -10.04 14.34
CA ALA A 141 -5.72 -9.36 15.02
C ALA A 141 -5.27 -10.02 16.34
N PRO A 142 -6.15 -10.57 17.21
CA PRO A 142 -5.72 -11.24 18.44
C PRO A 142 -4.83 -12.47 18.22
N ALA A 143 -4.90 -13.11 17.05
CA ALA A 143 -4.09 -14.28 16.71
C ALA A 143 -2.78 -13.92 15.99
N ILE A 144 -2.60 -12.65 15.62
CA ILE A 144 -1.48 -12.19 14.80
C ILE A 144 -0.43 -11.50 15.68
N ARG A 145 0.80 -11.99 15.64
CA ARG A 145 1.95 -11.35 16.29
C ARG A 145 2.47 -10.16 15.48
N ALA A 146 2.62 -10.34 14.16
CA ALA A 146 3.17 -9.30 13.29
C ALA A 146 2.62 -9.39 11.87
N ILE A 147 2.57 -8.25 11.19
CA ILE A 147 2.26 -8.13 9.76
C ILE A 147 3.34 -7.27 9.12
N GLU A 148 3.96 -7.79 8.07
CA GLU A 148 4.82 -7.05 7.17
C GLU A 148 4.12 -6.92 5.82
N LEU A 149 4.07 -5.71 5.25
CA LEU A 149 3.56 -5.46 3.91
C LEU A 149 4.65 -4.79 3.08
N GLY A 150 4.99 -5.41 1.96
CA GLY A 150 5.98 -4.92 1.03
C GLY A 150 5.34 -4.36 -0.24
N VAL A 151 5.86 -3.22 -0.71
CA VAL A 151 5.53 -2.64 -2.02
C VAL A 151 6.81 -2.50 -2.84
N SER A 152 6.68 -2.76 -4.14
CA SER A 152 7.77 -2.69 -5.11
C SER A 152 7.30 -2.01 -6.39
N SER A 153 8.12 -1.16 -6.99
CA SER A 153 7.89 -0.55 -8.30
C SER A 153 8.68 -1.24 -9.44
N GLY A 154 9.50 -2.24 -9.11
CA GLY A 154 10.41 -2.90 -10.06
C GLY A 154 11.15 -4.10 -9.47
N GLN A 155 11.74 -4.93 -10.31
CA GLN A 155 12.38 -6.17 -9.86
C GLN A 155 13.55 -5.89 -8.90
N GLY A 156 13.57 -6.58 -7.76
CA GLY A 156 14.69 -6.54 -6.80
C GLY A 156 14.66 -5.39 -5.78
N GLN A 157 13.70 -4.46 -5.85
CA GLN A 157 13.58 -3.35 -4.90
C GLN A 157 12.23 -3.36 -4.18
N TRP A 158 12.26 -3.29 -2.84
CA TRP A 158 11.07 -3.31 -1.99
C TRP A 158 11.21 -2.31 -0.85
N ALA A 159 10.13 -1.59 -0.55
CA ALA A 159 9.91 -0.99 0.75
C ALA A 159 9.00 -1.90 1.57
N ILE A 160 9.26 -2.03 2.87
CA ILE A 160 8.49 -2.89 3.77
C ILE A 160 8.04 -2.05 4.96
N ALA A 161 6.73 -2.01 5.18
CA ALA A 161 6.14 -1.53 6.42
C ALA A 161 5.82 -2.70 7.33
N GLN A 162 5.98 -2.50 8.64
CA GLN A 162 5.80 -3.53 9.64
C GLN A 162 4.91 -3.03 10.78
N TRP A 163 4.05 -3.91 11.25
CA TRP A 163 3.28 -3.75 12.48
C TRP A 163 3.48 -4.97 13.36
N GLU A 164 3.64 -4.75 14.66
CA GLU A 164 3.72 -5.79 15.67
C GLU A 164 2.68 -5.54 16.77
N SER A 165 2.08 -6.62 17.25
CA SER A 165 1.22 -6.57 18.44
C SER A 165 2.08 -6.35 19.68
N LEU A 166 1.70 -5.37 20.51
CA LEU A 166 2.31 -5.12 21.82
C LEU A 166 1.88 -6.14 22.89
N PHE A 167 0.90 -6.99 22.59
CA PHE A 167 0.39 -8.02 23.49
C PHE A 167 0.36 -9.35 22.76
N ALA A 168 1.15 -10.31 23.26
CA ALA A 168 1.04 -11.72 22.96
C ALA A 168 1.77 -12.54 24.02
#